data_AF-I4A081-F1
#
_entry.id   AF-I4A081-F1
#
_cell.length_a   1.000
_cell.length_b   1.000
_cell.length_c   1.000
_cell.angle_alpha   90.00
_cell.angle_beta   90.00
_cell.angle_gamma   90.00
#
_symmetry.space_group_name_H-M   'P 1'
#
loop_
_entity.id
_entity.type
_entity.pdbx_description
1 polymer ?
#
loop_
_entity_poly.entity_id
_entity_poly.type
_entity_poly.pdbx_seq_one_letter_code
_entity_poly.pdbx_strand_id
1 'polypeptide(L)'
;MIIDILNKNYENLIMQLWLVVSVWVVVLVAMIVDLIYGVRKAKALGEARTSEGYRRTINKFVFYYSMMSFALMFDFLDVITPVILPHPLPLIPLFSILGAVALVLTEVKSVYEKAEDKLRRKTDRSVEELIRIFKNREDLMGNVLEILREEKQKQDDQKTNENELQ
;
A
#
# COMPACT_ATOMS: atom_id res chain seq x y z
N MET A 1 -24.78 11.11 -25.08
CA MET A 1 -24.21 10.28 -26.17
C MET A 1 -25.24 9.78 -27.17
N ILE A 2 -26.20 8.89 -26.84
CA ILE A 2 -27.11 8.34 -27.88
C ILE A 2 -27.99 9.42 -28.54
N ILE A 3 -28.45 10.40 -27.77
CA ILE A 3 -29.20 11.56 -28.27
C ILE A 3 -28.34 12.39 -29.23
N ASP A 4 -27.07 12.61 -28.88
CA ASP A 4 -26.12 13.37 -29.71
C ASP A 4 -25.84 12.66 -31.04
N ILE A 5 -25.75 11.33 -31.02
CA ILE A 5 -25.65 10.50 -32.24
C ILE A 5 -26.90 10.66 -33.11
N LEU A 6 -28.09 10.55 -32.51
CA LEU A 6 -29.37 10.67 -33.23
C LEU A 6 -29.55 12.06 -33.86
N ASN A 7 -29.11 13.10 -33.15
CA ASN A 7 -29.17 14.49 -33.61
C ASN A 7 -28.00 14.88 -34.54
N LYS A 8 -27.11 13.95 -34.90
CA LYS A 8 -25.89 14.19 -35.70
C LYS A 8 -24.99 15.29 -35.12
N ASN A 9 -24.99 15.44 -33.80
CA ASN A 9 -24.15 16.40 -33.10
C ASN A 9 -22.79 15.78 -32.77
N TYR A 10 -21.91 15.75 -33.78
CA TYR A 10 -20.60 15.11 -33.66
C TYR A 10 -19.63 15.89 -32.75
N GLU A 11 -19.76 17.22 -32.69
CA GLU A 11 -18.93 18.07 -31.81
C GLU A 11 -19.12 17.69 -30.34
N ASN A 12 -20.37 17.60 -29.89
CA ASN A 12 -20.69 17.20 -28.51
C ASN A 12 -20.28 15.76 -28.21
N LEU A 13 -20.47 14.85 -29.19
CA LEU A 13 -20.09 13.45 -29.04
C LEU A 13 -18.57 13.30 -28.87
N ILE A 14 -17.77 14.01 -29.68
CA ILE A 14 -16.31 14.02 -29.58
C ILE A 14 -15.87 14.59 -28.23
N MET A 15 -16.50 15.67 -27.77
CA MET A 15 -16.20 16.25 -26.46
C MET A 15 -16.50 15.28 -25.31
N GLN A 16 -17.65 14.60 -25.34
CA GLN A 16 -18.02 13.56 -24.36
C GLN A 16 -17.00 12.41 -24.37
N LEU A 17 -16.58 11.94 -25.55
CA LEU A 17 -15.57 10.88 -25.67
C LEU A 17 -14.22 11.31 -25.09
N TRP A 18 -13.77 12.54 -25.34
CA TRP A 18 -12.54 13.07 -24.73
C TRP A 18 -12.62 13.13 -23.21
N LEU A 19 -13.79 13.51 -22.66
CA LEU A 19 -14.01 13.49 -21.22
C LEU A 19 -13.93 12.06 -20.66
N VAL A 20 -14.58 11.09 -21.29
CA VAL A 20 -14.49 9.66 -20.88
C VAL A 20 -13.03 9.20 -20.88
N VAL A 21 -12.29 9.46 -21.96
CA VAL A 21 -10.87 9.09 -22.06
C VAL A 21 -10.06 9.75 -20.94
N SER A 22 -10.29 11.03 -20.65
CA SER A 22 -9.58 11.74 -19.58
C SER A 22 -9.82 11.11 -18.20
N VAL A 23 -11.06 10.68 -17.93
CA VAL A 23 -11.43 10.00 -16.68
C VAL A 23 -10.75 8.64 -16.58
N TRP A 24 -10.67 7.88 -17.67
CA TRP A 24 -9.96 6.60 -17.72
C TRP A 24 -8.44 6.79 -17.47
N VAL A 25 -7.86 7.86 -17.99
CA VAL A 25 -6.45 8.22 -17.72
C VAL A 25 -6.23 8.56 -16.25
N VAL A 26 -7.16 9.24 -15.57
CA VAL A 26 -7.06 9.50 -14.13
C VAL A 26 -7.02 8.19 -13.33
N VAL A 27 -7.88 7.22 -13.66
CA VAL A 27 -7.85 5.89 -13.03
C VAL A 27 -6.52 5.18 -13.30
N LEU A 28 -6.00 5.28 -14.54
CA LEU A 28 -4.69 4.71 -14.89
C LEU A 28 -3.57 5.30 -14.02
N VAL A 29 -3.54 6.62 -13.87
CA VAL A 29 -2.53 7.30 -13.06
C VAL A 29 -2.62 6.86 -11.60
N ALA A 30 -3.84 6.77 -11.04
CA ALA A 30 -4.04 6.28 -9.68
C ALA A 30 -3.49 4.85 -9.49
N MET A 31 -3.75 3.95 -10.45
CA MET A 31 -3.21 2.59 -10.43
C MET A 31 -1.68 2.53 -10.56
N ILE A 32 -1.09 3.37 -11.41
CA ILE A 32 0.38 3.47 -11.56
C ILE A 32 1.01 3.94 -10.26
N VAL A 33 0.41 4.95 -9.62
CA VAL A 33 0.84 5.45 -8.31
C VAL A 33 0.81 4.32 -7.29
N ASP A 34 -0.30 3.59 -7.18
CA ASP A 34 -0.44 2.45 -6.26
C ASP A 34 0.63 1.36 -6.49
N LEU A 35 0.93 1.07 -7.76
CA LEU A 35 1.96 0.12 -8.15
C LEU A 35 3.36 0.60 -7.76
N ILE A 36 3.71 1.86 -8.04
CA ILE A 36 5.02 2.42 -7.68
C ILE A 36 5.23 2.37 -6.17
N TYR A 37 4.24 2.77 -5.37
CA TYR A 37 4.34 2.70 -3.90
C TYR A 37 4.43 1.25 -3.41
N GLY A 38 3.68 0.32 -4.02
CA GLY A 38 3.78 -1.11 -3.75
C GLY A 38 5.18 -1.68 -4.03
N VAL A 39 5.75 -1.38 -5.20
CA VAL A 39 7.09 -1.86 -5.61
C VAL A 39 8.19 -1.25 -4.73
N ARG A 40 8.09 0.05 -4.40
CA ARG A 40 9.05 0.70 -3.49
C ARG A 40 8.98 0.09 -2.09
N LYS A 41 7.80 -0.28 -1.59
CA LYS A 41 7.62 -1.00 -0.32
C LYS A 41 8.31 -2.37 -0.36
N ALA A 42 8.05 -3.18 -1.38
CA ALA A 42 8.68 -4.49 -1.53
C ALA A 42 10.22 -4.41 -1.61
N LYS A 43 10.74 -3.45 -2.40
CA LYS A 43 12.19 -3.23 -2.51
C LYS A 43 12.83 -2.84 -1.17
N ALA A 44 12.18 -2.00 -0.38
CA ALA A 44 12.69 -1.59 0.94
C ALA A 44 12.67 -2.74 1.96
N LEU A 45 11.85 -3.76 1.75
CA LEU A 45 11.72 -4.92 2.64
C LEU A 45 12.65 -6.08 2.26
N GLY A 46 13.28 -6.03 1.09
CA GLY A 46 14.09 -7.15 0.59
C GLY A 46 13.24 -8.39 0.20
N GLU A 47 11.92 -8.26 0.17
CA GLU A 47 11.02 -9.32 -0.30
C GLU A 47 11.22 -9.51 -1.81
N ALA A 48 11.33 -10.76 -2.25
CA ALA A 48 11.45 -11.08 -3.67
C ALA A 48 10.26 -10.51 -4.44
N ARG A 49 10.52 -9.83 -5.57
CA ARG A 49 9.46 -9.43 -6.51
C ARG A 49 8.87 -10.69 -7.13
N THR A 50 7.85 -11.26 -6.49
CA THR A 50 7.18 -12.46 -6.98
C THR A 50 6.30 -12.11 -8.17
N SER A 51 6.20 -13.02 -9.13
CA SER A 51 5.25 -12.96 -10.24
C SER A 51 3.81 -12.71 -9.75
N GLU A 52 3.48 -13.21 -8.56
CA GLU A 52 2.18 -13.04 -7.92
C GLU A 52 1.82 -11.57 -7.62
N GLY A 53 2.81 -10.74 -7.24
CA GLY A 53 2.56 -9.31 -7.01
C GLY A 53 2.13 -8.58 -8.28
N TYR A 54 2.82 -8.85 -9.39
CA TYR A 54 2.45 -8.28 -10.69
C TYR A 54 1.15 -8.87 -11.23
N ARG A 55 0.90 -10.16 -11.02
CA ARG A 55 -0.37 -10.81 -11.38
C ARG A 55 -1.56 -10.17 -10.67
N ARG A 56 -1.40 -9.82 -9.39
CA ARG A 56 -2.42 -9.07 -8.63
C ARG A 56 -2.69 -7.70 -9.25
N THR A 57 -1.67 -6.97 -9.68
CA THR A 57 -1.84 -5.69 -10.36
C THR A 57 -2.54 -5.84 -11.70
N ILE A 58 -2.20 -6.87 -12.49
CA ILE A 58 -2.88 -7.15 -13.77
C ILE A 58 -4.37 -7.46 -13.52
N ASN A 59 -4.68 -8.30 -12.53
CA ASN A 59 -6.07 -8.60 -12.16
C ASN A 59 -6.83 -7.34 -11.72
N LYS A 60 -6.17 -6.45 -10.97
CA LYS A 60 -6.72 -5.15 -10.60
C LYS A 60 -7.02 -4.30 -11.83
N PHE A 61 -6.09 -4.25 -12.79
CA PHE A 61 -6.27 -3.54 -14.05
C PHE A 61 -7.48 -4.05 -14.83
N VAL A 62 -7.57 -5.37 -15.01
CA VAL A 62 -8.69 -6.03 -15.68
C VAL A 62 -10.01 -5.69 -14.98
N PHE A 63 -10.07 -5.80 -13.66
CA PHE A 63 -11.28 -5.48 -12.90
C PHE A 63 -11.69 -4.01 -13.05
N TYR A 64 -10.73 -3.08 -12.96
CA TYR A 64 -10.99 -1.64 -12.98
C TYR A 64 -11.47 -1.21 -14.36
N TYR A 65 -10.80 -1.68 -15.42
CA TYR A 65 -11.19 -1.35 -16.79
C TYR A 65 -12.45 -2.09 -17.24
N SER A 66 -12.75 -3.27 -16.68
CA SER A 66 -14.06 -3.93 -16.89
C SER A 66 -15.18 -3.11 -16.25
N MET A 67 -14.98 -2.60 -15.03
CA MET A 67 -15.94 -1.74 -14.35
C MET A 67 -16.13 -0.40 -15.07
N MET A 68 -15.05 0.23 -15.55
CA MET A 68 -15.11 1.46 -16.35
C MET A 68 -15.80 1.22 -17.70
N SER A 69 -15.54 0.09 -18.36
CA SER A 69 -16.24 -0.28 -19.60
C SER A 69 -17.74 -0.49 -19.36
N PHE A 70 -18.10 -1.12 -18.24
CA PHE A 70 -19.49 -1.29 -17.84
C PHE A 70 -20.16 0.05 -17.56
N ALA A 71 -19.49 0.95 -16.83
CA ALA A 71 -19.99 2.30 -16.57
C ALA A 71 -20.19 3.11 -17.87
N LEU A 72 -19.26 3.00 -18.82
CA LEU A 72 -19.36 3.62 -20.14
C LEU A 72 -20.62 3.17 -20.89
N MET A 73 -21.05 1.90 -20.76
CA MET A 73 -22.30 1.45 -21.38
C MET A 73 -23.51 2.25 -20.88
N PHE A 74 -23.54 2.63 -19.60
CA PHE A 74 -24.61 3.48 -19.07
C PHE A 74 -24.49 4.92 -19.55
N ASP A 75 -23.28 5.46 -19.69
CA ASP A 75 -23.08 6.80 -20.27
C ASP A 75 -23.56 6.88 -21.73
N PHE A 76 -23.44 5.78 -22.49
CA PHE A 76 -24.01 5.68 -23.82
C PHE A 76 -25.54 5.67 -23.80
N LEU A 77 -26.13 4.91 -22.88
CA LEU A 77 -27.57 4.74 -22.72
C LEU A 77 -28.25 5.88 -21.96
N ASP A 78 -27.50 6.84 -21.42
CA ASP A 78 -28.02 7.90 -20.58
C ASP A 78 -28.85 8.91 -21.40
N VAL A 79 -30.17 8.73 -21.33
CA VAL A 79 -31.19 9.66 -21.83
C VAL A 79 -31.71 10.55 -20.69
N ILE A 80 -31.38 10.23 -19.44
CA ILE A 80 -31.98 10.82 -18.24
C ILE A 80 -31.30 12.14 -17.90
N THR A 81 -29.96 12.21 -17.95
CA THR A 81 -29.21 13.43 -17.59
C THR A 81 -29.66 14.67 -18.41
N PRO A 82 -29.85 14.60 -19.74
CA PRO A 82 -30.37 15.72 -20.53
C PRO A 82 -31.81 16.14 -20.19
N VAL A 83 -32.62 15.20 -19.67
CA VAL A 83 -34.02 15.45 -19.31
C VAL A 83 -34.13 16.10 -17.93
N ILE A 84 -33.27 15.71 -16.98
CA ILE A 84 -33.27 16.24 -15.60
C ILE A 84 -32.46 17.54 -15.50
N LEU A 85 -31.36 17.67 -16.25
CA LEU A 85 -30.50 18.86 -16.29
C LEU A 85 -30.51 19.52 -17.69
N PRO A 86 -31.44 20.46 -17.96
CA PRO A 86 -31.62 21.09 -19.27
C PRO A 86 -30.59 22.19 -19.65
N HIS A 87 -29.43 22.23 -18.99
CA HIS A 87 -28.35 23.23 -19.14
C HIS A 87 -26.99 22.52 -19.24
N PRO A 88 -25.88 23.11 -19.75
CA PRO A 88 -24.78 22.45 -20.51
C PRO A 88 -23.98 21.30 -19.83
N LEU A 89 -24.44 20.82 -18.69
CA LEU A 89 -24.06 19.59 -18.00
C LEU A 89 -24.43 18.24 -18.70
N PRO A 90 -25.26 18.09 -19.77
CA PRO A 90 -25.48 16.80 -20.43
C PRO A 90 -24.25 16.26 -21.19
N LEU A 91 -23.13 16.96 -21.16
CA LEU A 91 -21.84 16.51 -21.70
C LEU A 91 -21.05 15.64 -20.71
N ILE A 92 -21.52 15.48 -19.48
CA ILE A 92 -20.75 14.82 -18.40
C ILE A 92 -21.06 13.31 -18.37
N PRO A 93 -20.06 12.43 -18.55
CA PRO A 93 -20.24 10.98 -18.44
C PRO A 93 -20.35 10.56 -16.96
N LEU A 94 -21.58 10.66 -16.44
CA LEU A 94 -21.89 10.60 -15.02
C LEU A 94 -21.50 9.24 -14.39
N PHE A 95 -21.75 8.13 -15.08
CA PHE A 95 -21.43 6.80 -14.58
C PHE A 95 -19.93 6.52 -14.64
N SER A 96 -19.23 6.90 -15.72
CA SER A 96 -17.77 6.77 -15.78
C SER A 96 -17.08 7.60 -14.70
N ILE A 97 -17.55 8.82 -14.43
CA ILE A 97 -16.99 9.66 -13.35
C ILE A 97 -17.23 9.02 -11.99
N LEU A 98 -18.46 8.56 -11.72
CA LEU A 98 -18.79 7.90 -10.46
C LEU A 98 -17.96 6.63 -10.25
N GLY A 99 -17.82 5.81 -11.30
CA GLY A 99 -16.96 4.63 -11.30
C GLY A 99 -15.50 4.98 -11.03
N ALA A 100 -14.96 5.98 -11.72
CA ALA A 100 -13.59 6.44 -11.51
C ALA A 100 -13.35 6.99 -10.11
N VAL A 101 -14.27 7.79 -9.57
CA VAL A 101 -14.18 8.30 -8.19
C VAL A 101 -14.16 7.15 -7.19
N ALA A 102 -15.07 6.18 -7.33
CA ALA A 102 -15.08 5.00 -6.47
C ALA A 102 -13.74 4.25 -6.52
N LEU A 103 -13.20 4.00 -7.72
CA LEU A 103 -11.93 3.31 -7.91
C LEU A 103 -10.75 4.11 -7.31
N VAL A 104 -10.65 5.41 -7.60
CA VAL A 104 -9.59 6.28 -7.05
C VAL A 104 -9.63 6.30 -5.53
N LEU A 105 -10.82 6.35 -4.91
CA LEU A 105 -10.94 6.29 -3.44
C LEU A 105 -10.42 4.96 -2.88
N THR A 106 -10.69 3.83 -3.55
CA THR A 106 -10.14 2.54 -3.12
C THR A 106 -8.61 2.47 -3.25
N GLU A 107 -8.03 3.12 -4.26
CA GLU A 107 -6.58 3.23 -4.43
C GLU A 107 -5.94 4.10 -3.36
N VAL A 108 -6.52 5.28 -3.10
CA VAL A 108 -6.05 6.18 -2.04
C VAL A 108 -6.04 5.46 -0.71
N LYS A 109 -7.13 4.75 -0.36
CA LYS A 109 -7.19 3.92 0.84
C LYS A 109 -6.09 2.85 0.87
N SER A 110 -5.86 2.16 -0.25
CA SER A 110 -4.80 1.14 -0.34
C SER A 110 -3.40 1.71 -0.10
N VAL A 111 -3.12 2.93 -0.59
CA VAL A 111 -1.85 3.61 -0.35
C VAL A 111 -1.68 3.97 1.13
N TYR A 112 -2.73 4.47 1.78
CA TYR A 112 -2.71 4.76 3.23
C TYR A 112 -2.45 3.51 4.07
N GLU A 113 -3.14 2.40 3.78
CA GLU A 113 -2.91 1.11 4.46
C GLU A 113 -1.45 0.65 4.27
N LYS A 114 -0.92 0.76 3.06
CA LYS A 114 0.48 0.40 2.78
C LYS A 114 1.47 1.27 3.56
N ALA A 115 1.14 2.55 3.82
CA ALA A 115 1.97 3.47 4.57
C ALA A 115 1.94 3.20 6.08
N GLU A 116 0.76 2.92 6.64
CA GLU A 116 0.61 2.57 8.07
C GLU A 116 1.35 1.26 8.39
N ASP A 117 1.18 0.23 7.55
CA ASP A 117 1.92 -1.03 7.66
C ASP A 117 3.44 -0.81 7.72
N LYS A 118 3.95 0.13 6.91
CA LYS A 118 5.37 0.44 6.85
C LYS A 118 5.84 1.11 8.14
N LEU A 119 4.98 1.91 8.78
CA LEU A 119 5.29 2.57 10.05
C LEU A 119 5.29 1.57 11.21
N ARG A 120 4.22 0.77 11.34
CA ARG A 120 4.07 -0.27 12.38
C ARG A 120 5.27 -1.21 12.41
N ARG A 121 5.65 -1.79 11.26
CA ARG A 121 6.78 -2.73 11.20
C ARG A 121 8.14 -2.09 11.48
N LYS A 122 8.33 -0.80 11.19
CA LYS A 122 9.56 -0.09 11.59
C LYS A 122 9.65 0.01 13.10
N THR A 123 8.54 0.36 13.75
CA THR A 123 8.44 0.39 15.21
C THR A 123 8.72 -0.98 15.81
N ASP A 124 8.13 -2.05 15.27
CA ASP A 124 8.35 -3.42 15.77
C ASP A 124 9.82 -3.84 15.70
N ARG A 125 10.52 -3.56 14.58
CA ARG A 125 11.95 -3.83 14.45
C ARG A 125 12.80 -3.03 15.44
N SER A 126 12.49 -1.75 15.61
CA SER A 126 13.20 -0.91 16.60
C SER A 126 12.98 -1.42 18.03
N VAL A 127 11.79 -1.88 18.37
CA VAL A 127 11.50 -2.51 19.66
C VAL A 127 12.27 -3.82 19.82
N GLU A 128 12.30 -4.67 18.79
CA GLU A 128 13.06 -5.92 18.81
C GLU A 128 14.58 -5.69 19.00
N GLU A 129 15.16 -4.71 18.31
CA GLU A 129 16.55 -4.31 18.49
C GLU A 129 16.84 -3.82 19.91
N LEU A 130 15.95 -3.00 20.48
CA LEU A 130 16.07 -2.54 21.87
C LEU A 130 16.02 -3.69 22.87
N ILE A 131 15.10 -4.65 22.68
CA ILE A 131 15.00 -5.86 23.51
C ILE A 131 16.28 -6.70 23.41
N ARG A 132 16.85 -6.85 22.22
CA ARG A 132 18.12 -7.58 22.02
C ARG A 132 19.29 -6.92 22.74
N ILE A 133 19.40 -5.58 22.67
CA ILE A 133 20.45 -4.84 23.37
C ILE A 133 20.33 -5.01 24.88
N PHE A 134 19.10 -4.98 25.42
CA PHE A 134 18.86 -5.15 26.85
C PHE A 134 19.25 -6.57 27.31
N LYS A 135 18.82 -7.61 26.61
CA LYS A 135 19.21 -9.00 26.92
C LYS A 135 20.72 -9.22 26.90
N ASN A 136 21.42 -8.71 25.88
CA ASN A 136 22.87 -8.83 25.81
C ASN A 136 23.58 -8.15 26.98
N ARG A 137 23.08 -7.00 27.46
CA ARG A 137 23.66 -6.32 28.64
C ARG A 137 23.47 -7.13 29.91
N GLU A 138 22.31 -7.76 30.07
CA GLU A 138 21.98 -8.60 31.21
C GLU A 138 22.83 -9.89 31.24
N ASP A 139 22.97 -10.56 30.10
CA ASP A 139 23.84 -11.74 29.94
C ASP A 139 25.31 -11.41 30.18
N LEU A 140 25.79 -10.25 29.71
CA LEU A 140 27.15 -9.79 29.99
C LEU A 140 27.38 -9.54 31.48
N MET A 141 26.42 -8.94 32.19
CA MET A 141 26.52 -8.76 33.64
C MET A 141 26.52 -10.09 34.38
N GLY A 142 25.69 -11.06 33.95
CA GLY A 142 25.66 -12.41 34.51
C GLY A 142 27.00 -13.12 34.40
N ASN A 143 27.59 -13.14 33.20
CA ASN A 143 28.87 -13.81 32.94
C ASN A 143 30.04 -13.17 33.71
N VAL A 144 30.06 -11.83 33.84
CA VAL A 144 31.08 -11.13 34.63
C VAL A 144 30.95 -11.45 36.12
N LEU A 145 29.72 -11.53 36.64
CA LEU A 145 29.46 -11.87 38.03
C LEU A 145 29.89 -13.31 38.34
N GLU A 146 29.68 -14.23 37.40
CA GLU A 146 30.07 -15.63 37.52
C GLU A 146 31.60 -15.78 37.55
N ILE A 147 32.33 -15.10 36.66
CA ILE A 147 33.80 -15.07 36.65
C ILE A 147 34.35 -14.52 37.98
N LEU A 148 33.78 -13.42 38.50
CA LEU A 148 34.20 -12.85 39.78
C LEU A 148 33.93 -13.80 40.96
N ARG A 149 32.87 -14.61 40.87
CA ARG A 149 32.51 -15.59 41.90
C ARG A 149 33.46 -16.79 41.86
N GLU A 150 33.82 -17.27 40.68
CA GLU A 150 34.82 -18.32 40.49
C GLU A 150 36.22 -17.88 40.95
N GLU A 151 36.63 -16.65 40.64
CA GLU A 151 37.92 -16.11 41.11
C GLU A 151 37.96 -15.98 42.63
N LYS A 152 36.86 -15.58 43.26
CA LYS A 152 36.75 -15.55 44.72
C LYS A 152 36.85 -16.94 45.34
N GLN A 153 36.16 -17.93 44.79
CA GLN A 153 36.24 -19.32 45.30
C GLN A 153 37.65 -19.89 45.16
N LYS A 154 38.32 -19.66 44.04
CA LYS A 154 39.72 -20.10 43.84
C LYS A 154 40.69 -19.44 44.83
N GLN A 155 40.47 -18.17 45.20
CA GLN A 155 41.28 -17.50 46.22
C GLN A 155 41.00 -18.00 47.64
N ASP A 156 39.76 -18.31 47.97
CA ASP A 156 39.39 -18.85 49.29
C ASP A 156 39.89 -20.30 49.46
N ASP A 157 39.86 -21.12 48.40
CA ASP A 157 40.41 -22.48 48.39
C ASP A 157 41.94 -22.49 48.52
N GLN A 158 42.64 -21.53 47.88
CA GLN A 158 44.10 -21.39 48.03
C GLN A 158 44.50 -20.94 49.44
N LYS A 159 43.77 -20.00 50.05
CA LYS A 159 44.03 -19.56 51.43
C LYS A 159 43.73 -20.62 52.48
N THR A 160 42.74 -21.48 52.23
CA THR A 160 42.41 -22.59 53.14
C THR A 160 43.50 -23.66 53.09
N ASN A 161 43.99 -24.00 51.89
CA ASN A 161 45.08 -24.96 51.72
C ASN A 161 46.44 -24.46 52.25
N GLU A 162 46.73 -23.16 52.19
CA GLU A 162 47.95 -22.60 52.80
C GLU A 162 47.91 -22.59 54.34
N ASN A 163 46.73 -22.51 54.95
CA ASN A 163 46.57 -22.53 56.41
C ASN A 163 46.55 -23.96 57.02
N GLU A 164 46.28 -25.01 56.23
CA GLU A 164 46.34 -26.42 56.71
C GLU A 164 47.76 -27.03 56.62
N LEU A 165 48.70 -26.34 55.96
CA LEU A 165 50.09 -26.77 55.77
C LEU A 165 51.09 -26.12 56.75
N GLN A 166 50.62 -25.32 57.70
CA GLN A 166 51.40 -24.76 58.83
C GLN A 166 51.00 -25.42 60.15
#